data_AF-A0A497LKR3-F1
#
_entry.id   AF-A0A497LKR3-F1
#
_cell.length_a   1.000
_cell.length_b   1.000
_cell.length_c   1.000
_cell.angle_alpha   90.00
_cell.angle_beta   90.00
_cell.angle_gamma   90.00
#
_symmetry.space_group_name_H-M   'P 1'
#
loop_
_entity.id
_entity.type
_entity.pdbx_description
1 polymer ?
#
loop_
_entity_poly.entity_id
_entity_poly.type
_entity_poly.pdbx_seq_one_letter_code
_entity_poly.pdbx_strand_id
1 'polypeptide(L)'
;MDVRLIKPKFKGFISDDVSFPLLLDSLRAIILDETALRGLLVSFREHLGTGGEAMLYHLGVEVGAMRAAHLFEKAESIGILDLGGKCQILSNILTSLGYGIFKPVKLYREPPQAILRVYRSIECELGRGAKQPYSQFIRGC
;
A
#
# COMPACT_ATOMS: atom_id res chain seq x y z
N MET A 1 -8.92 -11.33 -22.61
CA MET A 1 -9.26 -10.09 -21.89
C MET A 1 -10.65 -9.66 -22.33
N ASP A 2 -11.56 -9.46 -21.38
CA ASP A 2 -12.83 -8.77 -21.62
C ASP A 2 -12.60 -7.27 -21.42
N VAL A 3 -13.14 -6.42 -22.28
CA VAL A 3 -13.00 -4.96 -22.17
C VAL A 3 -14.40 -4.37 -22.07
N ARG A 4 -14.66 -3.68 -20.95
CA ARG A 4 -15.95 -3.04 -20.69
C ARG A 4 -15.78 -1.53 -20.59
N LEU A 5 -16.57 -0.81 -21.37
CA LEU A 5 -16.60 0.64 -21.33
C LEU A 5 -17.43 1.11 -20.11
N ILE A 6 -16.79 1.80 -19.18
CA ILE A 6 -17.47 2.47 -18.07
C ILE A 6 -17.97 3.82 -18.58
N LYS A 7 -19.29 3.96 -18.74
CA LYS A 7 -19.91 5.23 -19.15
C LYS A 7 -20.22 6.08 -17.90
N PRO A 8 -19.90 7.39 -17.90
CA PRO A 8 -20.33 8.29 -16.85
C PRO A 8 -21.86 8.27 -16.70
N LYS A 9 -22.36 7.94 -15.50
CA LYS A 9 -23.79 8.05 -15.18
C LYS A 9 -24.23 9.50 -14.99
N PHE A 10 -23.29 10.38 -14.67
CA PHE A 10 -23.49 11.81 -14.50
C PHE A 10 -22.41 12.58 -15.27
N LYS A 11 -22.76 13.74 -15.84
CA LYS A 11 -21.81 14.56 -16.62
C LYS A 11 -20.67 15.03 -15.71
N GLY A 12 -19.42 14.72 -16.10
CA GLY A 12 -18.22 15.10 -15.35
C GLY A 12 -17.88 14.19 -14.16
N PHE A 13 -18.62 13.11 -13.95
CA PHE A 13 -18.37 12.17 -12.85
C PHE A 13 -18.44 10.71 -13.33
N ILE A 14 -17.37 9.97 -13.07
CA ILE A 14 -17.28 8.55 -13.36
C ILE A 14 -17.18 7.76 -12.06
N SER A 15 -17.95 6.68 -11.98
CA SER A 15 -17.86 5.69 -10.91
C SER A 15 -17.70 4.32 -11.57
N ASP A 16 -16.64 3.61 -11.23
CA ASP A 16 -16.43 2.24 -11.69
C ASP A 16 -17.27 1.27 -10.84
N ASP A 17 -18.43 0.89 -11.37
CA ASP A 17 -19.28 -0.16 -10.81
C ASP A 17 -19.10 -1.52 -11.51
N VAL A 18 -18.30 -1.56 -12.59
CA VAL A 18 -18.04 -2.76 -13.37
C VAL A 18 -17.01 -3.64 -12.67
N SER A 19 -16.01 -3.02 -12.04
CA SER A 19 -14.97 -3.72 -11.28
C SER A 19 -15.44 -4.19 -9.90
N PHE A 20 -16.75 -4.13 -9.58
CA PHE A 20 -17.24 -4.53 -8.26
C PHE A 20 -17.53 -6.05 -8.18
N PRO A 21 -17.03 -6.76 -7.16
CA PRO A 21 -16.07 -6.30 -6.16
C PRO A 21 -14.65 -6.18 -6.75
N LEU A 22 -13.88 -5.18 -6.31
CA LEU A 22 -12.49 -5.08 -6.71
C LEU A 22 -11.72 -6.23 -6.06
N LEU A 23 -11.06 -7.03 -6.87
CA LEU A 23 -10.24 -8.15 -6.42
C LEU A 23 -8.77 -7.90 -6.74
N LEU A 24 -7.93 -8.18 -5.76
CA LEU A 24 -6.49 -8.33 -5.93
C LEU A 24 -6.18 -9.82 -5.72
N ASP A 25 -6.03 -10.56 -6.81
CA ASP A 25 -6.06 -12.04 -6.80
C ASP A 25 -7.37 -12.54 -6.15
N SER A 26 -7.30 -13.31 -5.07
CA SER A 26 -8.49 -13.76 -4.32
C SER A 26 -8.94 -12.79 -3.23
N LEU A 27 -8.22 -11.68 -3.01
CA LEU A 27 -8.53 -10.74 -1.92
C LEU A 27 -9.48 -9.65 -2.39
N ARG A 28 -10.56 -9.44 -1.64
CA ARG A 28 -11.40 -8.27 -1.81
C ARG A 28 -10.62 -7.02 -1.40
N ALA A 29 -10.60 -6.04 -2.28
CA ALA A 29 -10.05 -4.73 -2.04
C ALA A 29 -11.14 -3.65 -2.09
N ILE A 30 -10.81 -2.49 -1.54
CA ILE A 30 -11.57 -1.26 -1.72
C ILE A 30 -10.62 -0.18 -2.24
N ILE A 31 -11.15 0.74 -3.03
CA ILE A 31 -10.44 1.96 -3.39
C ILE A 31 -10.71 2.98 -2.28
N LEU A 32 -9.64 3.48 -1.67
CA LEU A 32 -9.70 4.64 -0.79
C LEU A 32 -9.20 5.83 -1.59
N ASP A 33 -10.10 6.78 -1.86
CA ASP A 33 -9.75 8.01 -2.53
C ASP A 33 -8.95 8.93 -1.60
N GLU A 34 -8.41 10.03 -2.13
CA GLU A 34 -7.58 10.95 -1.35
C GLU A 34 -8.32 11.51 -0.13
N THR A 35 -9.64 11.71 -0.22
CA THR A 35 -10.42 12.24 0.92
C THR A 35 -10.47 11.25 2.09
N ALA A 36 -10.76 9.97 1.81
CA ALA A 36 -10.71 8.91 2.80
C ALA A 36 -9.30 8.73 3.38
N LEU A 37 -8.27 8.74 2.51
CA LEU A 37 -6.87 8.62 2.94
C LEU A 37 -6.43 9.78 3.82
N ARG A 38 -6.86 11.03 3.56
CA ARG A 38 -6.59 12.18 4.43
C ARG A 38 -7.22 12.00 5.80
N GLY A 39 -8.46 11.55 5.87
CA GLY A 39 -9.12 11.26 7.15
C GLY A 39 -8.34 10.21 7.97
N LEU A 40 -7.94 9.12 7.32
CA LEU A 40 -7.26 7.98 7.96
C LEU A 40 -5.80 8.27 8.32
N LEU A 41 -5.06 8.95 7.45
CA LEU A 41 -3.60 9.09 7.57
C LEU A 41 -3.16 10.46 8.07
N VAL A 42 -3.95 11.51 7.91
CA VAL A 42 -3.58 12.89 8.31
C VAL A 42 -4.41 13.33 9.50
N SER A 43 -5.73 13.43 9.34
CA SER A 43 -6.60 13.93 10.41
C SER A 43 -6.53 13.02 11.63
N PHE A 44 -6.56 11.70 11.47
CA PHE A 44 -6.45 10.75 12.59
C PHE A 44 -5.22 11.00 13.48
N ARG A 45 -4.05 11.22 12.89
CA ARG A 45 -2.83 11.46 13.66
C ARG A 45 -2.80 12.84 14.30
N GLU A 46 -3.36 13.86 13.63
CA GLU A 46 -3.43 15.21 14.18
C GLU A 46 -4.29 15.27 15.44
N HIS A 47 -5.39 14.51 15.47
CA HIS A 47 -6.28 14.44 16.64
C HIS A 47 -5.63 13.72 17.84
N LEU A 48 -4.75 12.76 17.59
CA LEU A 48 -4.14 11.91 18.62
C LEU A 48 -2.68 12.27 18.93
N GLY A 49 -2.10 13.22 18.20
CA GLY A 49 -0.70 13.61 18.31
C GLY A 49 0.26 12.44 18.12
N THR A 50 1.25 12.34 19.00
CA THR A 50 2.27 11.27 18.97
C THR A 50 1.70 9.87 19.15
N GLY A 51 0.55 9.73 19.83
CA GLY A 51 -0.17 8.47 19.93
C GLY A 51 -0.67 8.00 18.56
N GLY A 52 -1.21 8.91 17.75
CA GLY A 52 -1.65 8.62 16.39
C GLY A 52 -0.50 8.20 15.48
N GLU A 53 0.66 8.85 15.59
CA GLU A 53 1.88 8.47 14.85
C GLU A 53 2.33 7.04 15.17
N ALA A 54 2.32 6.67 16.46
CA ALA A 54 2.66 5.32 16.90
C ALA A 54 1.63 4.29 16.42
N MET A 55 0.33 4.62 16.51
CA MET A 55 -0.75 3.75 16.04
C MET A 55 -0.63 3.49 14.54
N LEU A 56 -0.36 4.51 13.73
CA LEU A 56 -0.15 4.34 12.28
C LEU A 56 1.01 3.39 11.98
N TYR A 57 2.12 3.50 12.71
CA TYR A 57 3.22 2.56 12.57
C TYR A 57 2.81 1.12 12.87
N HIS A 58 2.13 0.88 13.99
CA HIS A 58 1.70 -0.48 14.35
C HIS A 58 0.63 -1.03 13.41
N LEU A 59 -0.29 -0.19 12.93
CA LEU A 59 -1.24 -0.57 11.86
C LEU A 59 -0.49 -0.97 10.59
N GLY A 60 0.55 -0.22 10.22
CA GLY A 60 1.45 -0.59 9.13
C GLY A 60 2.06 -1.97 9.33
N VAL A 61 2.63 -2.25 10.51
CA VAL A 61 3.25 -3.54 10.84
C VAL A 61 2.27 -4.70 10.70
N GLU A 62 1.07 -4.59 11.26
CA GLU A 62 0.06 -5.66 11.17
C GLU A 62 -0.42 -5.86 9.72
N VAL A 63 -0.71 -4.76 9.00
CA VAL A 63 -1.11 -4.83 7.58
C VAL A 63 -0.01 -5.45 6.72
N GLY A 64 1.25 -5.06 6.95
CA GLY A 64 2.43 -5.57 6.24
C GLY A 64 2.63 -7.06 6.49
N ALA A 65 2.58 -7.50 7.75
CA ALA A 65 2.73 -8.90 8.12
C ALA A 65 1.64 -9.79 7.49
N MET A 66 0.36 -9.39 7.59
CA MET A 66 -0.76 -10.13 7.00
C MET A 66 -0.65 -10.21 5.48
N ARG A 67 -0.29 -9.10 4.82
CA ARG A 67 -0.09 -9.06 3.37
C ARG A 67 1.09 -9.92 2.93
N ALA A 68 2.22 -9.82 3.62
CA ALA A 68 3.43 -10.57 3.30
C ALA A 68 3.15 -12.07 3.40
N ALA A 69 2.50 -12.52 4.48
CA ALA A 69 2.12 -13.93 4.65
C ALA A 69 1.28 -14.42 3.46
N HIS A 70 0.18 -13.73 3.14
CA HIS A 70 -0.70 -14.12 2.03
C HIS A 70 0.02 -14.11 0.67
N LEU A 71 0.80 -13.07 0.39
CA LEU A 71 1.47 -12.93 -0.91
C LEU A 71 2.65 -13.88 -1.05
N PHE A 72 3.31 -14.26 0.04
CA PHE A 72 4.41 -15.22 0.00
C PHE A 72 3.88 -16.63 -0.22
N GLU A 73 2.78 -17.01 0.45
CA GLU A 73 2.07 -18.26 0.14
C GLU A 73 1.63 -18.30 -1.32
N LYS A 74 1.06 -17.19 -1.82
CA LYS A 74 0.67 -17.10 -3.23
C LYS A 74 1.88 -17.21 -4.17
N ALA A 75 2.98 -16.53 -3.87
CA ALA A 75 4.21 -16.59 -4.65
C ALA A 75 4.76 -18.03 -4.73
N GLU A 76 4.77 -18.74 -3.61
CA GLU A 76 5.20 -20.14 -3.56
C GLU A 76 4.30 -21.04 -4.40
N SER A 77 2.98 -20.82 -4.35
CA SER A 77 2.01 -21.59 -5.14
C SER A 77 2.21 -21.47 -6.66
N ILE A 78 2.86 -20.40 -7.13
CA ILE A 78 3.21 -20.17 -8.54
C ILE A 78 4.69 -20.40 -8.83
N GLY A 79 5.42 -21.06 -7.92
CA GLY A 79 6.81 -21.50 -8.10
C GLY A 79 7.87 -20.46 -7.75
N ILE A 80 7.51 -19.34 -7.12
CA ILE A 80 8.45 -18.28 -6.71
C ILE A 80 8.84 -18.50 -5.26
N LEU A 81 10.01 -19.13 -5.07
CA LEU A 81 10.49 -19.57 -3.76
C LEU A 81 11.52 -18.62 -3.14
N ASP A 82 12.26 -17.89 -3.96
CA ASP A 82 13.31 -17.00 -3.50
C ASP A 82 12.75 -15.69 -2.91
N LEU A 83 13.47 -15.14 -1.92
CA LEU A 83 13.07 -13.91 -1.23
C LEU A 83 13.00 -12.71 -2.19
N GLY A 84 13.86 -12.65 -3.21
CA GLY A 84 13.88 -11.53 -4.16
C GLY A 84 12.61 -11.48 -4.99
N GLY A 85 12.20 -12.61 -5.56
CA GLY A 85 10.94 -12.76 -6.30
C GLY A 85 9.72 -12.41 -5.45
N LYS A 86 9.68 -12.91 -4.20
CA LYS A 86 8.62 -12.58 -3.23
C LYS A 86 8.54 -11.07 -2.92
N CYS A 87 9.67 -10.43 -2.64
CA CYS A 87 9.74 -8.98 -2.43
C CYS A 87 9.35 -8.18 -3.68
N GLN A 88 9.66 -8.68 -4.88
CA GLN A 88 9.27 -8.03 -6.13
C GLN A 88 7.74 -8.07 -6.34
N ILE A 89 7.08 -9.20 -6.04
CA ILE A 89 5.62 -9.31 -6.08
C ILE A 89 4.99 -8.30 -5.12
N LEU A 90 5.46 -8.26 -3.87
CA LEU A 90 4.96 -7.31 -2.87
C LEU A 90 5.12 -5.87 -3.35
N SER A 91 6.29 -5.51 -3.87
CA SER A 91 6.57 -4.16 -4.40
C SER A 91 5.65 -3.79 -5.56
N ASN A 92 5.40 -4.72 -6.48
CA ASN A 92 4.50 -4.52 -7.61
C ASN A 92 3.07 -4.30 -7.15
N ILE A 93 2.60 -5.10 -6.18
CA ILE A 93 1.26 -4.97 -5.61
C ILE A 93 1.09 -3.63 -4.92
N LEU A 94 2.02 -3.24 -4.03
CA LEU A 94 1.94 -1.95 -3.34
C LEU A 94 1.96 -0.77 -4.33
N THR A 95 2.75 -0.88 -5.40
CA THR A 95 2.76 0.12 -6.48
C THR A 95 1.44 0.16 -7.24
N SER A 96 0.86 -0.99 -7.58
CA SER A 96 -0.42 -1.09 -8.29
C SER A 96 -1.61 -0.54 -7.48
N LEU A 97 -1.54 -0.67 -6.15
CA LEU A 97 -2.52 -0.10 -5.22
C LEU A 97 -2.29 1.39 -4.94
N GLY A 98 -1.24 2.00 -5.49
CA GLY A 98 -0.97 3.42 -5.36
C GLY A 98 -0.29 3.84 -4.06
N TYR A 99 0.29 2.91 -3.28
CA TYR A 99 0.99 3.27 -2.04
C TYR A 99 2.29 4.05 -2.30
N GLY A 100 2.93 3.81 -3.44
CA GLY A 100 4.19 4.42 -3.84
C GLY A 100 5.00 3.47 -4.71
N ILE A 101 6.14 3.93 -5.21
CA ILE A 101 7.04 3.15 -6.04
C ILE A 101 8.17 2.62 -5.14
N PHE A 102 8.12 1.32 -4.84
CA PHE A 102 9.07 0.65 -3.96
C PHE A 102 10.29 0.18 -4.76
N LYS A 103 11.48 0.67 -4.42
CA LYS A 103 12.75 0.22 -5.00
C LYS A 103 13.65 -0.38 -3.92
N PRO A 104 13.95 -1.69 -3.96
CA PRO A 104 14.94 -2.26 -3.07
C PRO A 104 16.32 -1.69 -3.40
N VAL A 105 17.01 -1.17 -2.38
CA VAL A 105 18.38 -0.67 -2.49
C VAL A 105 19.34 -1.76 -2.03
N LYS A 106 19.07 -2.40 -0.88
CA LYS A 106 19.84 -3.54 -0.36
C LYS A 106 18.93 -4.50 0.40
N LEU A 107 19.19 -5.80 0.26
CA LEU A 107 18.54 -6.85 1.03
C LEU A 107 19.64 -7.75 1.60
N TYR A 108 19.66 -7.89 2.92
CA TYR A 108 20.59 -8.74 3.67
C TYR A 108 19.78 -9.86 4.30
N ARG A 109 20.27 -11.09 4.19
CA ARG A 109 19.61 -12.26 4.79
C ARG A 109 19.99 -12.44 6.25
N GLU A 110 21.26 -12.18 6.59
CA GLU A 110 21.80 -12.42 7.93
C GLU A 110 22.71 -11.27 8.38
N PRO A 111 22.31 -10.50 9.41
CA PRO A 111 20.95 -10.44 9.95
C PRO A 111 19.95 -9.95 8.88
N PRO A 112 18.65 -10.29 9.00
CA PRO A 112 17.64 -9.85 8.05
C PRO A 112 17.51 -8.33 8.11
N GLN A 113 17.91 -7.66 7.03
CA GLN A 113 17.83 -6.20 6.90
C GLN A 113 17.46 -5.82 5.47
N ALA A 114 16.63 -4.79 5.35
CA ALA A 114 16.25 -4.23 4.06
C ALA A 114 16.45 -2.72 4.08
N ILE A 115 17.06 -2.20 3.01
CA ILE A 115 17.08 -0.78 2.71
C ILE A 115 16.22 -0.60 1.47
N LEU A 116 15.10 0.10 1.64
CA LEU A 116 14.14 0.39 0.59
C LEU A 116 14.13 1.89 0.33
N ARG A 117 13.89 2.28 -0.91
CA ARG A 117 13.54 3.65 -1.28
C ARG A 117 12.14 3.66 -1.85
N VAL A 118 11.26 4.44 -1.23
CA VAL A 118 9.87 4.60 -1.68
C VAL A 118 9.72 5.98 -2.30
N TYR A 119 9.47 6.03 -3.61
CA TYR A 119 9.16 7.27 -4.32
C TYR A 119 7.65 7.47 -4.37
N ARG A 120 7.18 8.72 -4.45
CA ARG A 120 5.75 9.04 -4.58
C ARG A 120 4.90 8.33 -3.51
N SER A 121 5.42 8.21 -2.29
CA SER A 121 4.70 7.59 -1.16
C SER A 121 3.43 8.39 -0.88
N ILE A 122 2.27 7.76 -0.97
CA ILE A 122 0.99 8.44 -0.79
C ILE A 122 0.90 9.14 0.58
N GLU A 123 1.41 8.48 1.64
CA GLU A 123 1.44 9.05 2.99
C GLU A 123 2.30 10.32 3.05
N CYS A 124 3.48 10.30 2.43
CA CYS A 124 4.36 11.48 2.35
C CYS A 124 3.76 12.58 1.46
N GLU A 125 3.07 12.24 0.38
CA GLU A 125 2.44 13.22 -0.52
C GLU A 125 1.30 13.96 0.18
N LEU A 126 0.50 13.23 0.98
CA LEU A 126 -0.54 13.80 1.82
C LEU A 126 0.02 14.73 2.91
N GLY A 127 1.19 14.38 3.46
CA GLY A 127 1.93 15.15 4.46
C GLY A 127 2.90 16.20 3.90
N ARG A 128 2.80 16.59 2.62
CA ARG A 128 3.69 17.62 2.05
C ARG A 128 3.67 18.89 2.87
N GLY A 129 4.85 19.41 3.19
CA GLY A 129 5.02 20.57 4.08
C GLY A 129 5.32 20.20 5.54
N ALA A 130 5.20 18.93 5.91
CA ALA A 130 5.72 18.45 7.19
C ALA A 130 7.23 18.70 7.28
N LYS A 131 7.68 19.23 8.43
CA LYS A 131 9.09 19.48 8.73
C LYS A 131 9.81 18.26 9.33
N GLN A 132 9.16 17.10 9.25
CA GLN A 132 9.61 15.84 9.84
C GLN A 132 9.20 14.65 8.95
N PRO A 133 9.81 13.47 9.12
CA PRO A 133 9.38 12.26 8.41
C PRO A 133 7.88 11.96 8.60
N TYR A 134 7.21 11.57 7.51
CA TYR A 134 5.75 11.46 7.43
C TYR A 134 5.31 10.16 6.72
N SER A 135 5.87 9.02 7.13
CA SER A 135 5.66 7.70 6.50
C SER A 135 5.47 6.58 7.52
N GLN A 136 4.80 6.86 8.64
CA GLN A 136 4.69 5.99 9.79
C GLN A 136 3.98 4.69 9.40
N PHE A 137 2.86 4.78 8.69
CA PHE A 137 2.14 3.62 8.20
C PHE A 137 2.95 2.84 7.16
N ILE A 138 3.50 3.50 6.14
CA ILE A 138 4.31 2.85 5.09
C ILE A 138 5.60 2.24 5.64
N ARG A 139 6.21 2.84 6.67
CA ARG A 139 7.43 2.32 7.31
C ARG A 139 7.16 1.10 8.18
N GLY A 140 5.94 0.97 8.71
CA GLY A 140 5.53 -0.25 9.41
C GLY A 140 5.22 -1.40 8.45
N CYS A 141 4.65 -1.09 7.27
CA CYS A 141 4.18 -2.04 6.27
C CYS A 141 5.30 -2.73 5.47
#